data_AF-A0A916DUY3-F1
#
_entry.id   AF-A0A916DUY3-F1
#
_cell.length_a   1.000
_cell.length_b   1.000
_cell.length_c   1.000
_cell.angle_alpha   90.00
_cell.angle_beta   90.00
_cell.angle_gamma   90.00
#
_symmetry.space_group_name_H-M   'P 1'
#
loop_
_entity.id
_entity.type
_entity.pdbx_description
1 polymer ?
#
loop_
_entity_poly.entity_id
_entity_poly.type
_entity_poly.pdbx_seq_one_letter_code
_entity_poly.pdbx_strand_id
1 'polypeptide(L)'
;MKLFCSWVMVLSILSFQNLLAQENHLLACETADTPSFLAPPLSKIETFYQKMITENGINDRYRASDLALQKYGCEKEEYAARLYNLLAEEAFLMRNYEQAKRYYDRVLTTDFVEDYFAQGLIADRAKLSALVGLRNIAMGEKDYETALFFHQNYIDSLQKDWLELARRQQLDNDKIFATCYQYLGKSEQAITYLAPYAFGRVNYNYGAIDKQAIDYLTNLLRTKYPKKAYQKFLNTAATQIYAEQETGRVRFYLKVLENKIYFENDSANFEYRAAKDETLVGQAIAHYQRKLLNSYFYQSLYK
;
A
#
# COMPACT_ATOMS: atom_id res chain seq x y z
N MET A 1 7.26 -25.50 -46.69
CA MET A 1 6.58 -24.24 -46.32
C MET A 1 5.37 -24.49 -45.39
N LYS A 2 5.56 -25.14 -44.23
CA LYS A 2 4.50 -25.38 -43.22
C LYS A 2 5.02 -25.49 -41.76
N LEU A 3 6.28 -25.14 -41.48
CA LEU A 3 6.87 -25.24 -40.12
C LEU A 3 7.27 -23.90 -39.50
N PHE A 4 7.11 -22.79 -40.22
CA PHE A 4 7.53 -21.46 -39.74
C PHE A 4 6.40 -20.63 -39.10
N CYS A 5 5.13 -21.07 -39.19
CA CYS A 5 3.98 -20.35 -38.62
C CYS A 5 3.64 -20.75 -37.17
N SER A 6 4.04 -21.94 -36.70
CA SER A 6 3.67 -22.39 -35.35
C SER A 6 4.58 -21.83 -34.24
N TRP A 7 5.80 -21.41 -34.55
CA TRP A 7 6.72 -20.85 -33.56
C TRP A 7 6.44 -19.37 -33.24
N VAL A 8 5.88 -18.61 -34.19
CA VAL A 8 5.54 -17.19 -33.99
C VAL A 8 4.24 -17.04 -33.17
N MET A 9 3.34 -18.03 -33.20
CA MET A 9 2.09 -18.01 -32.40
C MET A 9 2.32 -18.34 -30.92
N VAL A 10 3.28 -19.21 -30.58
CA VAL A 10 3.58 -19.55 -29.18
C VAL A 10 4.38 -18.43 -28.49
N LEU A 11 5.27 -17.76 -29.22
CA LEU A 11 6.02 -16.60 -28.70
C LEU A 11 5.15 -15.34 -28.55
N SER A 12 4.09 -15.17 -29.34
CA SER A 12 3.14 -14.06 -29.19
C SER A 12 2.20 -14.25 -28.00
N ILE A 13 1.81 -15.48 -27.66
CA ILE A 13 0.96 -15.75 -26.48
C ILE A 13 1.74 -15.60 -25.16
N LEU A 14 3.01 -16.05 -25.12
CA LEU A 14 3.88 -15.91 -23.94
C LEU A 14 4.34 -14.46 -23.69
N SER A 15 4.54 -13.68 -24.75
CA SER A 15 4.83 -12.25 -24.61
C SER A 15 3.60 -11.46 -24.16
N PHE A 16 2.39 -11.80 -24.61
CA PHE A 16 1.17 -11.11 -24.15
C PHE A 16 0.88 -11.31 -22.65
N GLN A 17 1.18 -12.46 -22.05
CA GLN A 17 0.96 -12.68 -20.61
C GLN A 17 1.96 -11.93 -19.73
N ASN A 18 3.23 -11.88 -20.14
CA ASN A 18 4.25 -11.07 -19.45
C ASN A 18 4.03 -9.56 -19.68
N LEU A 19 3.51 -9.14 -20.83
CA LEU A 19 3.15 -7.74 -21.10
C LEU A 19 1.90 -7.31 -20.30
N LEU A 20 0.87 -8.16 -20.20
CA LEU A 20 -0.36 -7.88 -19.45
C LEU A 20 -0.17 -7.80 -17.93
N ALA A 21 0.90 -8.41 -17.41
CA ALA A 21 1.35 -8.27 -16.02
C ALA A 21 2.15 -6.97 -15.79
N GLN A 22 2.66 -6.35 -16.86
CA GLN A 22 3.47 -5.14 -16.80
C GLN A 22 2.68 -3.87 -17.17
N GLU A 23 1.64 -3.99 -18.00
CA GLU A 23 0.79 -2.86 -18.45
C GLU A 23 -0.34 -2.50 -17.49
N ASN A 24 -0.75 -3.43 -16.62
CA ASN A 24 -1.57 -3.08 -15.47
C ASN A 24 -0.62 -2.85 -14.31
N HIS A 25 -0.57 -1.64 -13.74
CA HIS A 25 0.11 -1.33 -12.47
C HIS A 25 -0.40 -2.14 -11.25
N LEU A 26 -1.11 -3.26 -11.48
CA LEU A 26 -1.43 -4.29 -10.51
C LEU A 26 -0.23 -5.23 -10.45
N LEU A 27 0.71 -4.88 -9.58
CA LEU A 27 1.78 -5.77 -9.14
C LEU A 27 1.22 -7.17 -8.94
N ALA A 28 1.91 -8.19 -9.48
CA ALA A 28 1.80 -9.56 -9.00
C ALA A 28 1.63 -9.50 -7.49
N CYS A 29 0.52 -10.03 -6.94
CA CYS A 29 0.11 -9.89 -5.53
C CYS A 29 1.33 -9.52 -4.70
N GLU A 30 1.47 -8.25 -4.32
CA GLU A 30 2.59 -7.82 -3.48
C GLU A 30 2.56 -8.77 -2.29
N THR A 31 3.44 -9.77 -2.32
CA THR A 31 3.59 -10.71 -1.23
C THR A 31 3.96 -9.81 -0.09
N ALA A 32 3.10 -9.67 0.92
CA ALA A 32 3.28 -8.74 2.03
C ALA A 32 4.78 -8.68 2.35
N ASP A 33 5.41 -7.52 2.10
CA ASP A 33 6.88 -7.36 2.12
C ASP A 33 7.38 -7.77 3.51
N THR A 34 7.65 -9.06 3.63
CA THR A 34 8.03 -9.72 4.87
C THR A 34 9.54 -9.85 4.77
N PRO A 35 10.28 -9.42 5.80
CA PRO A 35 11.73 -9.33 5.71
C PRO A 35 12.35 -10.67 5.28
N SER A 36 13.22 -10.60 4.26
CA SER A 36 14.01 -11.73 3.72
C SER A 36 14.82 -12.50 4.77
N PHE A 37 15.03 -11.91 5.95
CA PHE A 37 15.74 -12.51 7.09
C PHE A 37 14.99 -13.64 7.83
N LEU A 38 13.79 -14.02 7.39
CA LEU A 38 12.92 -14.97 8.08
C LEU A 38 12.34 -16.07 7.17
N ALA A 39 12.99 -16.46 6.08
CA ALA A 39 12.61 -17.69 5.39
C ALA A 39 12.99 -18.87 6.30
N PRO A 40 12.06 -19.56 7.00
CA PRO A 40 12.41 -20.82 7.62
C PRO A 40 12.87 -21.79 6.52
N PRO A 41 13.67 -22.82 6.83
CA PRO A 41 14.00 -23.85 5.84
C PRO A 41 12.72 -24.32 5.16
N LEU A 42 12.77 -24.42 3.82
CA LEU A 42 11.62 -24.81 3.00
C LEU A 42 10.92 -25.99 3.66
N SER A 43 9.65 -25.80 4.02
CA SER A 43 8.88 -26.89 4.63
C SER A 43 8.84 -28.07 3.64
N LYS A 44 8.63 -29.30 4.12
CA LYS A 44 8.46 -30.48 3.24
C LYS A 44 7.42 -30.23 2.13
N ILE A 45 6.45 -29.37 2.40
CA ILE A 45 5.42 -28.92 1.48
C ILE A 45 5.98 -28.01 0.40
N GLU A 46 6.80 -27.00 0.74
CA GLU A 46 7.42 -26.13 -0.26
C GLU A 46 8.44 -26.86 -1.11
N THR A 47 9.20 -27.78 -0.52
CA THR A 47 10.11 -28.64 -1.30
C THR A 47 9.32 -29.51 -2.27
N PHE A 48 8.20 -30.08 -1.82
CA PHE A 48 7.31 -30.86 -2.70
C PHE A 48 6.68 -29.99 -3.80
N TYR A 49 6.18 -28.81 -3.46
CA TYR A 49 5.60 -27.85 -4.39
C TYR A 49 6.61 -27.37 -5.45
N GLN A 50 7.80 -26.94 -5.01
CA GLN A 50 8.88 -26.51 -5.91
C GLN A 50 9.37 -27.65 -6.80
N LYS A 51 9.47 -28.87 -6.26
CA LYS A 51 9.80 -30.06 -7.05
C LYS A 51 8.75 -30.29 -8.14
N MET A 52 7.46 -30.23 -7.79
CA MET A 52 6.36 -30.39 -8.75
C MET A 52 6.36 -29.32 -9.84
N ILE A 53 6.69 -28.06 -9.52
CA ILE A 53 6.85 -26.98 -10.52
C ILE A 53 8.06 -27.23 -11.41
N THR A 54 9.16 -27.72 -10.84
CA THR A 54 10.40 -27.99 -11.58
C THR A 54 10.20 -29.14 -12.56
N GLU A 55 9.46 -30.18 -12.16
CA GLU A 55 9.19 -31.38 -12.96
C GLU A 55 8.14 -31.15 -14.05
N ASN A 56 7.07 -30.41 -13.75
CA ASN A 56 5.92 -30.26 -14.66
C ASN A 56 5.83 -28.88 -15.34
N GLY A 57 6.68 -27.94 -14.92
CA GLY A 57 6.70 -26.57 -15.43
C GLY A 57 5.79 -25.61 -14.65
N ILE A 58 6.03 -24.32 -14.86
CA ILE A 58 5.34 -23.20 -14.19
C ILE A 58 3.83 -23.19 -14.45
N ASN A 59 3.37 -23.76 -15.56
CA ASN A 59 1.95 -23.80 -15.92
C ASN A 59 1.12 -24.77 -15.05
N ASP A 60 1.78 -25.69 -14.32
CA ASP A 60 1.12 -26.69 -13.48
C ASP A 60 1.08 -26.32 -11.98
N ARG A 61 1.37 -25.06 -11.65
CA ARG A 61 1.38 -24.55 -10.26
C ARG A 61 0.07 -24.81 -9.50
N TYR A 62 -1.07 -24.54 -10.11
CA TYR A 62 -2.38 -24.80 -9.47
C TYR A 62 -2.54 -26.28 -9.10
N ARG A 63 -2.18 -27.18 -10.01
CA ARG A 63 -2.22 -28.63 -9.79
C ARG A 63 -1.22 -29.07 -8.72
N ALA A 64 -0.03 -28.48 -8.70
CA ALA A 64 0.98 -28.75 -7.69
C ALA A 64 0.50 -28.33 -6.29
N SER A 65 -0.15 -27.17 -6.16
CA SER A 65 -0.73 -26.68 -4.90
C SER A 65 -1.89 -27.57 -4.43
N ASP A 66 -2.78 -28.00 -5.34
CA ASP A 66 -3.91 -28.87 -5.00
C ASP A 66 -3.44 -30.26 -4.54
N LEU A 67 -2.47 -30.85 -5.23
CA LEU A 67 -1.87 -32.12 -4.84
C LEU A 67 -1.13 -32.02 -3.50
N ALA A 68 -0.47 -30.90 -3.23
CA ALA A 68 0.16 -30.66 -1.95
C ALA A 68 -0.90 -30.53 -0.83
N LEU A 69 -2.04 -29.88 -1.08
CA LEU A 69 -3.16 -29.78 -0.14
C LEU A 69 -3.77 -31.16 0.16
N GLN A 70 -4.03 -31.97 -0.85
CA GLN A 70 -4.57 -33.33 -0.65
C GLN A 70 -3.61 -34.21 0.16
N LYS A 71 -2.30 -34.03 -0.03
CA LYS A 71 -1.27 -34.83 0.62
C LYS A 71 -0.97 -34.41 2.06
N TYR A 72 -0.94 -33.10 2.33
CA TYR A 72 -0.44 -32.55 3.59
C TYR A 72 -1.49 -31.77 4.40
N GLY A 73 -2.64 -31.45 3.82
CA GLY A 73 -3.65 -30.58 4.42
C GLY A 73 -4.30 -31.14 5.70
N CYS A 74 -4.33 -32.45 5.86
CA CYS A 74 -4.86 -33.11 7.07
C CYS A 74 -3.77 -33.37 8.13
N GLU A 75 -2.49 -33.13 7.83
CA GLU A 75 -1.40 -33.44 8.77
C GLU A 75 -1.29 -32.39 9.88
N LYS A 76 -1.47 -31.12 9.53
CA LYS A 76 -1.48 -29.97 10.46
C LYS A 76 -2.28 -28.81 9.86
N GLU A 77 -2.99 -28.08 10.71
CA GLU A 77 -3.78 -26.91 10.28
C GLU A 77 -2.91 -25.77 9.72
N GLU A 78 -1.70 -25.56 10.24
CA GLU A 78 -0.69 -24.64 9.68
C GLU A 78 -0.44 -24.91 8.19
N TYR A 79 -0.36 -26.18 7.82
CA TYR A 79 -0.08 -26.60 6.45
C TYR A 79 -1.27 -26.32 5.54
N ALA A 80 -2.49 -26.53 6.04
CA ALA A 80 -3.71 -26.19 5.32
C ALA A 80 -3.77 -24.68 5.04
N ALA A 81 -3.55 -23.82 6.05
CA ALA A 81 -3.55 -22.37 5.89
C ALA A 81 -2.53 -21.89 4.84
N ARG A 82 -1.31 -22.45 4.86
CA ARG A 82 -0.28 -22.13 3.88
C ARG A 82 -0.65 -22.55 2.46
N LEU A 83 -1.20 -23.75 2.31
CA LEU A 83 -1.57 -24.31 1.01
C LEU A 83 -2.79 -23.61 0.41
N TYR A 84 -3.75 -23.19 1.24
CA TYR A 84 -4.86 -22.36 0.79
C TYR A 84 -4.39 -20.98 0.30
N ASN A 85 -3.43 -20.34 0.96
CA ASN A 85 -2.83 -19.10 0.44
C ASN A 85 -2.17 -19.31 -0.94
N LEU A 86 -1.40 -20.38 -1.12
CA LEU A 86 -0.80 -20.69 -2.43
C LEU A 86 -1.87 -20.94 -3.50
N LEU A 87 -2.91 -21.71 -3.19
CA LEU A 87 -4.02 -21.93 -4.12
C LEU A 87 -4.75 -20.63 -4.46
N ALA A 88 -4.93 -19.74 -3.49
CA ALA A 88 -5.56 -18.44 -3.68
C ALA A 88 -4.73 -17.54 -4.59
N GLU A 89 -3.42 -17.47 -4.37
CA GLU A 89 -2.48 -16.70 -5.20
C GLU A 89 -2.47 -17.21 -6.64
N GLU A 90 -2.41 -18.53 -6.85
CA GLU A 90 -2.44 -19.11 -8.20
C GLU A 90 -3.79 -18.85 -8.88
N ALA A 91 -4.92 -19.00 -8.16
CA ALA A 91 -6.24 -18.66 -8.69
C ALA A 91 -6.36 -17.16 -9.05
N PHE A 92 -5.77 -16.28 -8.23
CA PHE A 92 -5.71 -14.85 -8.49
C PHE A 92 -4.92 -14.53 -9.77
N LEU A 93 -3.75 -15.14 -9.96
CA LEU A 93 -2.92 -14.96 -11.16
C LEU A 93 -3.66 -15.43 -12.43
N MET A 94 -4.48 -16.47 -12.31
CA MET A 94 -5.37 -16.95 -13.38
C MET A 94 -6.64 -16.08 -13.57
N ARG A 95 -6.79 -14.99 -12.79
CA ARG A 95 -7.98 -14.13 -12.74
C ARG A 95 -9.27 -14.88 -12.36
N ASN A 96 -9.14 -16.02 -11.68
CA ASN A 96 -10.27 -16.74 -11.11
C ASN A 96 -10.56 -16.21 -9.70
N TYR A 97 -11.12 -15.01 -9.64
CA TYR A 97 -11.33 -14.28 -8.39
C TYR A 97 -12.32 -14.96 -7.44
N GLU A 98 -13.34 -15.64 -7.97
CA GLU A 98 -14.29 -16.39 -7.13
C GLU A 98 -13.58 -17.50 -6.36
N GLN A 99 -12.73 -18.26 -7.05
CA GLN A 99 -11.98 -19.35 -6.43
C GLN A 99 -10.90 -18.81 -5.47
N ALA A 100 -10.21 -17.73 -5.85
CA ALA A 100 -9.21 -17.09 -5.00
C ALA A 100 -9.82 -16.57 -3.68
N LYS A 101 -10.99 -15.92 -3.74
CA LYS A 101 -11.75 -15.50 -2.54
C LYS A 101 -12.04 -16.68 -1.63
N ARG A 102 -12.63 -17.76 -2.17
CA ARG A 102 -12.95 -18.96 -1.40
C ARG A 102 -11.73 -19.54 -0.68
N TYR A 103 -10.57 -19.52 -1.33
CA TYR A 103 -9.33 -20.00 -0.70
C TYR A 103 -8.80 -19.04 0.36
N TYR A 104 -8.78 -17.72 0.11
CA TYR A 104 -8.38 -16.75 1.13
C TYR A 104 -9.34 -16.75 2.35
N ASP A 105 -10.65 -16.88 2.14
CA ASP A 105 -11.63 -17.00 3.21
C ASP A 105 -11.34 -18.26 4.04
N ARG A 106 -11.03 -19.39 3.39
CA ARG A 106 -10.63 -20.62 4.09
C ARG A 106 -9.38 -20.45 4.94
N VAL A 107 -8.41 -19.63 4.52
CA VAL A 107 -7.23 -19.31 5.35
C VAL A 107 -7.68 -18.64 6.64
N LEU A 108 -8.54 -17.62 6.53
CA LEU A 108 -9.02 -16.84 7.67
C LEU A 108 -9.88 -17.63 8.65
N THR A 109 -10.54 -18.70 8.19
CA THR A 109 -11.36 -19.61 9.03
C THR A 109 -10.62 -20.89 9.42
N THR A 110 -9.31 -21.00 9.20
CA THR A 110 -8.56 -22.13 9.76
C THR A 110 -8.40 -21.91 11.26
N ASP A 111 -8.61 -22.97 12.06
CA ASP A 111 -8.39 -22.93 13.52
C ASP A 111 -6.97 -22.42 13.85
N PHE A 112 -5.95 -22.72 13.03
CA PHE A 112 -4.61 -22.15 13.16
C PHE A 112 -4.52 -20.61 13.07
N VAL A 113 -5.35 -19.97 12.24
CA VAL A 113 -5.38 -18.52 12.07
C VAL A 113 -6.40 -17.86 13.01
N GLU A 114 -7.49 -18.56 13.32
CA GLU A 114 -8.56 -18.10 14.19
C GLU A 114 -8.19 -18.22 15.69
N ASP A 115 -7.42 -19.24 16.07
CA ASP A 115 -7.04 -19.51 17.46
C ASP A 115 -6.09 -18.44 17.99
N TYR A 116 -6.56 -17.75 19.02
CA TYR A 116 -5.84 -16.73 19.76
C TYR A 116 -4.53 -17.26 20.38
N PHE A 117 -4.46 -18.54 20.74
CA PHE A 117 -3.28 -19.15 21.36
C PHE A 117 -2.24 -19.69 20.35
N ALA A 118 -2.62 -19.83 19.09
CA ALA A 118 -1.70 -20.17 17.99
C ALA A 118 -0.95 -18.94 17.42
N GLN A 119 -1.25 -17.74 17.94
CA GLN A 119 -0.61 -16.48 17.54
C GLN A 119 0.91 -16.58 17.60
N GLY A 120 1.52 -16.38 16.44
CA GLY A 120 2.94 -16.54 16.19
C GLY A 120 3.25 -16.18 14.75
N LEU A 121 4.54 -16.03 14.44
CA LEU A 121 5.05 -15.45 13.19
C LEU A 121 4.44 -16.05 11.91
N ILE A 122 4.03 -17.32 11.95
CA ILE A 122 3.51 -18.06 10.80
C ILE A 122 2.01 -17.85 10.62
N ALA A 123 1.22 -17.87 11.70
CA ALA A 123 -0.22 -17.61 11.66
C ALA A 123 -0.52 -16.18 11.21
N ASP A 124 0.23 -15.21 11.77
CA ASP A 124 0.12 -13.80 11.37
C ASP A 124 0.43 -13.61 9.89
N ARG A 125 1.49 -14.25 9.40
CA ARG A 125 1.86 -14.17 7.98
C ARG A 125 0.76 -14.72 7.08
N ALA A 126 0.16 -15.86 7.44
CA ALA A 126 -0.92 -16.46 6.67
C ALA A 126 -2.15 -15.53 6.63
N LYS A 127 -2.51 -14.95 7.78
CA LYS A 127 -3.59 -13.97 7.90
C LYS A 127 -3.34 -12.71 7.08
N LEU A 128 -2.17 -12.10 7.23
CA LEU A 128 -1.80 -10.86 6.51
C LEU A 128 -1.81 -11.10 4.99
N SER A 129 -1.32 -12.24 4.51
CA SER A 129 -1.36 -12.58 3.08
C SER A 129 -2.80 -12.69 2.57
N ALA A 130 -3.68 -13.37 3.33
CA ALA A 130 -5.07 -13.51 2.95
C ALA A 130 -5.83 -12.17 2.91
N LEU A 131 -5.60 -11.29 3.90
CA LEU A 131 -6.19 -9.95 3.92
C LEU A 131 -5.75 -9.10 2.73
N VAL A 132 -4.46 -9.12 2.38
CA VAL A 132 -3.93 -8.43 1.20
C VAL A 132 -4.52 -9.00 -0.10
N GLY A 133 -4.62 -10.33 -0.20
CA GLY A 133 -5.22 -11.00 -1.34
C GLY A 133 -6.68 -10.61 -1.57
N LEU A 134 -7.50 -10.67 -0.52
CA LEU A 134 -8.91 -10.28 -0.57
C LEU A 134 -9.08 -8.79 -0.91
N ARG A 135 -8.25 -7.91 -0.32
CA ARG A 135 -8.19 -6.49 -0.68
C ARG A 135 -7.89 -6.30 -2.17
N ASN A 136 -6.89 -6.99 -2.71
CA ASN A 136 -6.48 -6.83 -4.10
C ASN A 136 -7.55 -7.33 -5.07
N ILE A 137 -8.26 -8.41 -4.71
CA ILE A 137 -9.43 -8.87 -5.48
C ILE A 137 -10.53 -7.81 -5.47
N ALA A 138 -10.88 -7.29 -4.29
CA ALA A 138 -11.92 -6.26 -4.15
C ALA A 138 -11.56 -4.99 -4.95
N MET A 139 -10.29 -4.57 -4.91
CA MET A 139 -9.77 -3.48 -5.75
C MET A 139 -9.93 -3.76 -7.25
N GLY A 140 -9.62 -4.98 -7.70
CA GLY A 140 -9.78 -5.41 -9.09
C GLY A 140 -11.24 -5.43 -9.56
N GLU A 141 -12.16 -5.79 -8.66
CA GLU A 141 -13.61 -5.76 -8.89
C GLU A 141 -14.23 -4.36 -8.71
N LYS A 142 -13.43 -3.37 -8.30
CA LYS A 142 -13.86 -2.00 -7.98
C LYS A 142 -14.81 -1.91 -6.78
N ASP A 143 -14.81 -2.92 -5.92
CA ASP A 143 -15.48 -2.90 -4.62
C ASP A 143 -14.54 -2.26 -3.58
N TYR A 144 -14.50 -0.94 -3.60
CA TYR A 144 -13.60 -0.16 -2.75
C TYR A 144 -14.03 -0.12 -1.28
N GLU A 145 -15.28 -0.45 -0.94
CA GLU A 145 -15.73 -0.55 0.44
C GLU A 145 -15.18 -1.83 1.08
N THR A 146 -15.30 -2.95 0.38
CA THR A 146 -14.70 -4.22 0.80
C THR A 146 -13.17 -4.15 0.83
N ALA A 147 -12.56 -3.48 -0.14
CA ALA A 147 -11.11 -3.26 -0.14
C ALA A 147 -10.65 -2.47 1.10
N LEU A 148 -11.37 -1.41 1.50
CA LEU A 148 -11.08 -0.66 2.72
C LEU A 148 -11.20 -1.53 3.96
N PHE A 149 -12.24 -2.36 4.04
CA PHE A 149 -12.45 -3.26 5.18
C PHE A 149 -11.25 -4.21 5.35
N PHE A 150 -10.83 -4.89 4.29
CA PHE A 150 -9.69 -5.81 4.37
C PHE A 150 -8.36 -5.09 4.63
N HIS A 151 -8.17 -3.91 4.03
CA HIS A 151 -6.96 -3.12 4.27
C HIS A 151 -6.90 -2.62 5.72
N GLN A 152 -8.01 -2.18 6.30
CA GLN A 152 -8.05 -1.77 7.71
C GLN A 152 -7.69 -2.94 8.63
N ASN A 153 -8.28 -4.13 8.42
CA ASN A 153 -7.95 -5.33 9.19
C ASN A 153 -6.47 -5.73 9.06
N TYR A 154 -5.87 -5.53 7.88
CA TYR A 154 -4.44 -5.74 7.66
C TYR A 154 -3.60 -4.77 8.51
N ILE A 155 -3.94 -3.48 8.52
CA ILE A 155 -3.25 -2.47 9.33
C ILE A 155 -3.42 -2.73 10.82
N ASP A 156 -4.61 -3.08 11.29
CA ASP A 156 -4.86 -3.38 12.70
C ASP A 156 -4.02 -4.59 13.15
N SER A 157 -3.92 -5.61 12.31
CA SER A 157 -3.07 -6.78 12.56
C SER A 157 -1.58 -6.43 12.57
N LEU A 158 -1.13 -5.57 11.65
CA LEU A 158 0.25 -5.07 11.65
C LEU A 158 0.57 -4.21 12.87
N GLN A 159 -0.33 -3.33 13.31
CA GLN A 159 -0.06 -2.43 14.43
C GLN A 159 0.01 -3.16 15.77
N LYS A 160 -0.75 -4.25 15.91
CA LYS A 160 -0.76 -5.08 17.11
C LYS A 160 0.57 -5.82 17.31
N ASP A 161 1.00 -6.55 16.28
CA ASP A 161 2.08 -7.54 16.42
C ASP A 161 3.37 -7.16 15.64
N TRP A 162 3.30 -6.14 14.76
CA TRP A 162 4.33 -5.80 13.76
C TRP A 162 4.56 -4.29 13.57
N LEU A 163 4.54 -3.52 14.65
CA LEU A 163 4.54 -2.05 14.63
C LEU A 163 5.67 -1.42 13.79
N GLU A 164 6.88 -2.00 13.83
CA GLU A 164 8.01 -1.49 13.06
C GLU A 164 7.83 -1.68 11.54
N LEU A 165 7.21 -2.78 11.14
CA LEU A 165 6.87 -3.03 9.73
C LEU A 165 5.74 -2.09 9.28
N ALA A 166 4.71 -1.93 10.12
CA ALA A 166 3.62 -0.99 9.87
C ALA A 166 4.12 0.43 9.63
N ARG A 167 5.12 0.87 10.42
CA ARG A 167 5.81 2.14 10.20
C ARG A 167 6.55 2.15 8.87
N ARG A 168 7.39 1.16 8.56
CA ARG A 168 8.15 1.16 7.30
C ARG A 168 7.27 1.25 6.05
N GLN A 169 6.12 0.57 6.05
CA GLN A 169 5.18 0.54 4.93
C GLN A 169 4.08 1.61 5.00
N GLN A 170 4.13 2.53 5.95
CA GLN A 170 3.03 3.47 6.21
C GLN A 170 2.58 4.23 4.95
N LEU A 171 3.53 4.68 4.14
CA LEU A 171 3.19 5.43 2.93
C LEU A 171 2.41 4.60 1.91
N ASP A 172 2.83 3.36 1.66
CA ASP A 172 2.14 2.49 0.72
C ASP A 172 0.74 2.13 1.24
N ASN A 173 0.62 1.96 2.56
CA ASN A 173 -0.66 1.78 3.22
C ASN A 173 -1.58 3.01 3.09
N ASP A 174 -1.04 4.22 3.25
CA ASP A 174 -1.78 5.48 3.14
C ASP A 174 -2.18 5.76 1.67
N LYS A 175 -1.35 5.37 0.69
CA LYS A 175 -1.70 5.42 -0.75
C LYS A 175 -2.91 4.53 -1.06
N ILE A 176 -3.00 3.35 -0.47
CA ILE A 176 -4.12 2.44 -0.67
C ILE A 176 -5.41 3.02 -0.08
N PHE A 177 -5.36 3.55 1.15
CA PHE A 177 -6.50 4.26 1.74
C PHE A 177 -6.95 5.42 0.85
N ALA A 178 -6.02 6.28 0.43
CA ALA A 178 -6.32 7.41 -0.42
C ALA A 178 -6.96 7.00 -1.75
N THR A 179 -6.46 5.91 -2.35
CA THR A 179 -7.03 5.34 -3.57
C THR A 179 -8.47 4.91 -3.38
N CYS A 180 -8.75 4.10 -2.37
CA CYS A 180 -10.11 3.62 -2.11
C CYS A 180 -11.07 4.76 -1.82
N TYR A 181 -10.69 5.70 -0.94
CA TYR A 181 -11.52 6.86 -0.62
C TYR A 181 -11.78 7.73 -1.85
N GLN A 182 -10.80 7.91 -2.73
CA GLN A 182 -11.01 8.68 -3.95
C GLN A 182 -12.06 8.04 -4.86
N TYR A 183 -11.98 6.72 -5.09
CA TYR A 183 -12.96 6.03 -5.92
C TYR A 183 -14.36 5.99 -5.30
N LEU A 184 -14.47 6.09 -3.98
CA LEU A 184 -15.73 6.26 -3.25
C LEU A 184 -16.26 7.70 -3.25
N GLY A 185 -15.61 8.64 -3.95
CA GLY A 185 -15.97 10.07 -3.94
C GLY A 185 -15.66 10.78 -2.62
N LYS A 186 -14.92 10.12 -1.73
CA LYS A 186 -14.53 10.58 -0.38
C LYS A 186 -13.20 11.32 -0.44
N SER A 187 -13.11 12.35 -1.28
CA SER A 187 -11.83 13.03 -1.56
C SER A 187 -11.24 13.79 -0.36
N GLU A 188 -12.02 14.15 0.67
CA GLU A 188 -11.44 14.74 1.91
C GLU A 188 -10.64 13.70 2.69
N GLN A 189 -11.18 12.50 2.87
CA GLN A 189 -10.44 11.40 3.48
C GLN A 189 -9.18 11.10 2.68
N ALA A 190 -9.27 11.01 1.35
CA ALA A 190 -8.12 10.72 0.50
C ALA A 190 -6.99 11.75 0.65
N ILE A 191 -7.32 13.04 0.70
CA ILE A 191 -6.35 14.11 0.94
C ILE A 191 -5.74 13.98 2.34
N THR A 192 -6.52 13.65 3.36
CA THR A 192 -6.05 13.52 4.75
C THR A 192 -4.94 12.48 4.89
N TYR A 193 -5.04 11.34 4.19
CA TYR A 193 -4.00 10.31 4.20
C TYR A 193 -2.70 10.76 3.49
N LEU A 194 -2.80 11.57 2.42
CA LEU A 194 -1.62 11.95 1.64
C LEU A 194 -0.99 13.30 2.05
N ALA A 195 -1.75 14.17 2.71
CA ALA A 195 -1.29 15.48 3.16
C ALA A 195 0.02 15.46 3.96
N PRO A 196 0.26 14.51 4.89
CA PRO A 196 1.52 14.44 5.64
C PRO A 196 2.77 14.30 4.75
N TYR A 197 2.64 13.78 3.53
CA TYR A 197 3.75 13.52 2.62
C TYR A 197 4.13 14.71 1.74
N ALA A 198 3.34 15.79 1.74
CA ALA A 198 3.57 16.97 0.92
C ALA A 198 4.97 17.59 1.09
N PHE A 199 5.55 17.48 2.30
CA PHE A 199 6.86 18.06 2.64
C PHE A 199 7.92 17.04 3.07
N GLY A 200 7.76 15.76 2.70
CA GLY A 200 8.83 14.76 2.82
C GLY A 200 8.81 13.88 4.07
N ARG A 201 7.62 13.49 4.55
CA ARG A 201 7.46 12.47 5.59
C ARG A 201 7.66 11.07 5.02
N VAL A 202 8.88 10.66 4.66
CA VAL A 202 9.15 9.25 4.35
C VAL A 202 9.92 8.66 5.52
N ASN A 203 9.37 7.60 6.11
CA ASN A 203 9.85 7.03 7.37
C ASN A 203 11.36 6.76 7.36
N TYR A 204 12.00 7.08 8.47
CA TYR A 204 13.43 6.88 8.78
C TYR A 204 14.45 7.66 7.93
N ASN A 205 14.04 8.40 6.89
CA ASN A 205 14.93 9.29 6.13
C ASN A 205 14.33 10.70 6.06
N TYR A 206 14.76 11.57 6.97
CA TYR A 206 14.44 13.01 6.90
C TYR A 206 14.78 13.56 5.50
N GLY A 207 13.78 14.05 4.78
CA GLY A 207 13.97 14.69 3.48
C GLY A 207 13.87 13.76 2.25
N ALA A 208 13.53 12.48 2.40
CA ALA A 208 13.13 11.67 1.25
C ALA A 208 11.73 12.10 0.78
N ILE A 209 11.61 12.47 -0.49
CA ILE A 209 10.37 12.96 -1.10
C ILE A 209 9.77 11.83 -1.95
N ASP A 210 8.54 11.41 -1.63
CA ASP A 210 7.77 10.55 -2.53
C ASP A 210 7.01 11.41 -3.55
N LYS A 211 7.56 11.48 -4.76
CA LYS A 211 6.98 12.25 -5.85
C LYS A 211 5.63 11.70 -6.30
N GLN A 212 5.40 10.40 -6.24
CA GLN A 212 4.14 9.78 -6.66
C GLN A 212 3.01 10.15 -5.71
N ALA A 213 3.27 10.09 -4.40
CA ALA A 213 2.30 10.51 -3.38
C ALA A 213 1.94 11.99 -3.53
N ILE A 214 2.94 12.84 -3.80
CA ILE A 214 2.74 14.27 -4.05
C ILE A 214 1.94 14.51 -5.33
N ASP A 215 2.31 13.90 -6.45
CA ASP A 215 1.60 14.05 -7.72
C ASP A 215 0.16 13.53 -7.60
N TYR A 216 -0.07 12.49 -6.78
CA TYR A 216 -1.42 12.03 -6.49
C TYR A 216 -2.21 13.05 -5.66
N LEU A 217 -1.62 13.56 -4.57
CA LEU A 217 -2.22 14.61 -3.74
C LEU A 217 -2.59 15.86 -4.55
N THR A 218 -1.68 16.35 -5.40
CA THR A 218 -1.97 17.53 -6.24
C THR A 218 -3.05 17.26 -7.28
N ASN A 219 -3.11 16.05 -7.84
CA ASN A 219 -4.20 15.66 -8.73
C ASN A 219 -5.56 15.59 -8.00
N LEU A 220 -5.59 15.10 -6.76
CA LEU A 220 -6.80 15.10 -5.92
C LEU A 220 -7.29 16.52 -5.66
N LEU A 221 -6.39 17.43 -5.30
CA LEU A 221 -6.72 18.85 -5.09
C LEU A 221 -7.25 19.51 -6.38
N ARG A 222 -6.62 19.24 -7.52
CA ARG A 222 -7.03 19.82 -8.80
C ARG A 222 -8.39 19.32 -9.29
N THR A 223 -8.71 18.05 -9.06
CA THR A 223 -9.95 17.42 -9.54
C THR A 223 -11.14 17.69 -8.63
N LYS A 224 -10.91 17.82 -7.33
CA LYS A 224 -11.96 18.05 -6.34
C LYS A 224 -12.55 19.46 -6.40
N TYR A 225 -11.70 20.48 -6.56
CA TYR A 225 -12.13 21.86 -6.41
C TYR A 225 -12.39 22.53 -7.77
N PRO A 226 -13.35 23.47 -7.85
CA PRO A 226 -13.60 24.21 -9.08
C PRO A 226 -12.34 24.93 -9.58
N LYS A 227 -12.09 24.91 -10.89
CA LYS A 227 -10.89 25.51 -11.53
C LYS A 227 -10.61 26.95 -11.06
N LYS A 228 -11.64 27.77 -10.92
CA LYS A 228 -11.52 29.16 -10.42
C LYS A 228 -11.01 29.24 -8.98
N ALA A 229 -11.52 28.37 -8.11
CA ALA A 229 -11.11 28.31 -6.70
C ALA A 229 -9.67 27.81 -6.58
N TYR A 230 -9.33 26.74 -7.32
CA TYR A 230 -7.97 26.21 -7.40
C TYR A 230 -6.98 27.28 -7.87
N GLN A 231 -7.28 28.01 -8.95
CA GLN A 231 -6.41 29.07 -9.46
C GLN A 231 -6.21 30.22 -8.44
N LYS A 232 -7.26 30.61 -7.71
CA LYS A 232 -7.15 31.62 -6.65
C LYS A 232 -6.23 31.15 -5.52
N PHE A 233 -6.33 29.87 -5.15
CA PHE A 233 -5.42 29.25 -4.19
C PHE A 233 -3.98 29.29 -4.70
N LEU A 234 -3.71 28.87 -5.94
CA LEU A 234 -2.36 28.90 -6.51
C LEU A 234 -1.70 30.30 -6.44
N ASN A 235 -2.47 31.36 -6.68
CA ASN A 235 -1.95 32.73 -6.64
C ASN A 235 -1.62 33.21 -5.21
N THR A 236 -2.13 32.53 -4.18
CA THR A 236 -2.02 32.95 -2.78
C THR A 236 -1.37 31.90 -1.88
N ALA A 237 -1.00 30.72 -2.39
CA ALA A 237 -0.55 29.57 -1.60
C ALA A 237 0.58 29.91 -0.61
N ALA A 238 1.57 30.71 -1.02
CA ALA A 238 2.67 31.13 -0.15
C ALA A 238 2.22 32.00 1.03
N THR A 239 1.14 32.75 0.91
CA THR A 239 0.61 33.58 2.01
C THR A 239 -0.41 32.86 2.87
N GLN A 240 -0.74 31.60 2.55
CA GLN A 240 -1.67 30.76 3.32
C GLN A 240 -0.97 29.97 4.45
N ILE A 241 0.29 30.28 4.77
CA ILE A 241 1.01 29.67 5.88
C ILE A 241 0.68 30.40 7.18
N TYR A 242 0.32 29.65 8.21
CA TYR A 242 -0.08 30.19 9.49
C TYR A 242 0.38 29.29 10.65
N ALA A 243 0.31 29.82 11.87
CA ALA A 243 0.71 29.11 13.09
C ALA A 243 -0.49 28.87 14.01
N GLU A 244 -0.53 27.72 14.68
CA GLU A 244 -1.48 27.41 15.76
C GLU A 244 -0.69 27.07 17.04
N GLN A 245 -1.10 27.63 18.18
CA GLN A 245 -0.53 27.29 19.48
C GLN A 245 -1.20 26.00 19.98
N GLU A 246 -0.39 24.98 20.30
CA GLU A 246 -0.86 23.72 20.85
C GLU A 246 0.00 23.37 22.07
N THR A 247 -0.61 23.19 23.25
CA THR A 247 0.01 22.78 24.54
C THR A 247 1.55 22.69 24.54
N GLY A 248 2.20 23.84 24.76
CA GLY A 248 3.67 23.96 24.90
C GLY A 248 4.46 24.03 23.60
N ARG A 249 3.81 24.15 22.43
CA ARG A 249 4.41 24.17 21.10
C ARG A 249 3.66 25.10 20.14
N VAL A 250 4.33 25.55 19.09
CA VAL A 250 3.73 26.30 17.96
C VAL A 250 3.82 25.44 16.72
N ARG A 251 2.69 25.01 16.16
CA ARG A 251 2.66 24.24 14.91
C ARG A 251 2.41 25.14 13.72
N PHE A 252 3.04 24.82 12.60
CA PHE A 252 2.91 25.59 11.36
C PHE A 252 2.18 24.78 10.31
N TYR A 253 1.24 25.42 9.64
CA TYR A 253 0.35 24.79 8.68
C TYR A 253 0.29 25.60 7.39
N LEU A 254 0.14 24.90 6.26
CA LEU A 254 -0.31 25.48 4.99
C LEU A 254 -1.80 25.23 4.85
N LYS A 255 -2.59 26.29 4.70
CA LYS A 255 -3.99 26.17 4.29
C LYS A 255 -4.07 25.92 2.79
N VAL A 256 -4.55 24.74 2.41
CA VAL A 256 -4.78 24.33 1.02
C VAL A 256 -6.28 24.17 0.82
N LEU A 257 -6.93 25.23 0.34
CA LEU A 257 -8.38 25.26 0.14
C LEU A 257 -9.11 24.98 1.47
N GLU A 258 -9.85 23.88 1.58
CA GLU A 258 -10.53 23.47 2.83
C GLU A 258 -9.65 22.57 3.72
N ASN A 259 -8.45 22.20 3.26
CA ASN A 259 -7.53 21.31 3.95
C ASN A 259 -6.40 22.09 4.66
N LYS A 260 -5.83 21.50 5.71
CA LYS A 260 -4.61 22.00 6.34
C LYS A 260 -3.50 20.95 6.24
N ILE A 261 -2.33 21.38 5.79
CA ILE A 261 -1.14 20.53 5.67
C ILE A 261 -0.14 20.97 6.73
N TYR A 262 0.25 20.05 7.60
CA TYR A 262 1.24 20.31 8.64
C TYR A 262 2.66 20.37 8.05
N PHE A 263 3.43 21.38 8.44
CA PHE A 263 4.87 21.38 8.23
C PHE A 263 5.52 20.59 9.37
N GLU A 264 6.07 19.42 9.06
CA GLU A 264 6.90 18.73 10.04
C GLU A 264 8.04 19.63 10.49
N ASN A 265 8.31 19.56 11.80
CA ASN A 265 9.43 20.25 12.41
C ASN A 265 10.71 19.88 11.65
N ASP A 266 11.63 20.81 11.53
CA ASP A 266 12.90 20.57 10.86
C ASP A 266 14.05 20.98 11.77
N SER A 267 15.27 20.93 11.23
CA SER A 267 16.46 21.30 12.00
C SER A 267 16.44 22.75 12.51
N ALA A 268 15.60 23.64 11.95
CA ALA A 268 15.45 25.00 12.46
C ALA A 268 14.64 25.06 13.78
N ASN A 269 13.92 23.98 14.10
CA ASN A 269 13.25 23.71 15.36
C ASN A 269 12.27 24.81 15.81
N PHE A 270 11.60 25.45 14.84
CA PHE A 270 10.70 26.58 15.12
C PHE A 270 9.49 26.19 15.97
N GLU A 271 9.09 24.90 15.97
CA GLU A 271 7.99 24.40 16.81
C GLU A 271 8.20 24.72 18.30
N TYR A 272 9.44 24.60 18.78
CA TYR A 272 9.80 24.83 20.18
C TYR A 272 10.35 26.24 20.41
N ARG A 273 11.05 26.81 19.42
CA ARG A 273 11.63 28.15 19.55
C ARG A 273 10.55 29.22 19.57
N ALA A 274 9.58 29.14 18.66
CA ALA A 274 8.46 30.09 18.62
C ALA A 274 7.53 29.94 19.84
N ALA A 275 7.45 28.74 20.43
CA ALA A 275 6.70 28.53 21.67
C ALA A 275 7.36 29.19 22.90
N LYS A 276 8.68 29.41 22.87
CA LYS A 276 9.42 30.13 23.92
C LYS A 276 9.46 31.64 23.67
N ASP A 277 9.39 32.06 22.42
CA ASP A 277 9.47 33.45 21.99
C ASP A 277 8.55 33.68 20.78
N GLU A 278 7.38 34.29 21.04
CA GLU A 278 6.36 34.56 20.03
C GLU A 278 6.84 35.50 18.92
N THR A 279 7.89 36.32 19.17
CA THR A 279 8.44 37.20 18.14
C THR A 279 9.08 36.42 16.99
N LEU A 280 9.41 35.14 17.22
CA LEU A 280 9.97 34.24 16.20
C LEU A 280 8.90 33.66 15.26
N VAL A 281 7.60 33.80 15.55
CA VAL A 281 6.53 33.26 14.70
C VAL A 281 6.61 33.82 13.28
N GLY A 282 6.84 35.13 13.13
CA GLY A 282 6.99 35.76 11.81
C GLY A 282 8.21 35.23 11.03
N GLN A 283 9.32 35.00 11.74
CA GLN A 283 10.54 34.41 11.14
C GLN A 283 10.30 32.96 10.71
N ALA A 284 9.58 32.20 11.52
CA ALA A 284 9.20 30.82 11.22
C ALA A 284 8.28 30.73 10.01
N ILE A 285 7.27 31.60 9.91
CA ILE A 285 6.40 31.68 8.73
C ILE A 285 7.23 31.97 7.48
N ALA A 286 8.13 32.96 7.52
CA ALA A 286 9.02 33.27 6.39
C ALA A 286 9.94 32.10 6.00
N HIS A 287 10.42 31.33 6.97
CA HIS A 287 11.18 30.09 6.74
C HIS A 287 10.35 29.05 5.98
N TYR A 288 9.14 28.74 6.46
CA TYR A 288 8.25 27.77 5.80
C TYR A 288 7.73 28.25 4.44
N GLN A 289 7.60 29.56 4.22
CA GLN A 289 7.30 30.13 2.90
C GLN A 289 8.40 29.79 1.89
N ARG A 290 9.68 30.00 2.26
CA ARG A 290 10.81 29.63 1.38
C ARG A 290 10.86 28.13 1.14
N LYS A 291 10.60 27.31 2.17
CA LYS A 291 10.53 25.85 2.06
C LYS A 291 9.44 25.40 1.10
N LEU A 292 8.25 25.98 1.18
CA LEU A 292 7.14 25.73 0.26
C LEU A 292 7.54 26.05 -1.17
N LEU A 293 8.02 27.27 -1.44
CA LEU A 293 8.38 27.71 -2.80
C LEU A 293 9.43 26.82 -3.47
N ASN A 294 10.33 26.23 -2.67
CA ASN A 294 11.37 25.32 -3.15
C ASN A 294 10.95 23.83 -3.16
N SER A 295 9.73 23.50 -2.71
CA SER A 295 9.28 22.12 -2.59
C SER A 295 8.78 21.54 -3.92
N TYR A 296 8.92 20.22 -4.09
CA TYR A 296 8.31 19.49 -5.20
C TYR A 296 6.78 19.58 -5.17
N PHE A 297 6.17 19.62 -3.99
CA PHE A 297 4.73 19.83 -3.84
C PHE A 297 4.28 21.13 -4.48
N TYR A 298 4.95 22.25 -4.20
CA TYR A 298 4.62 23.52 -4.81
C TYR A 298 4.79 23.49 -6.33
N GLN A 299 5.86 22.89 -6.85
CA GLN A 299 6.05 22.72 -8.29
C GLN A 299 4.93 21.86 -8.92
N SER A 300 4.52 20.78 -8.24
CA SER A 300 3.48 19.86 -8.71
C SER A 300 2.09 20.51 -8.73
N LEU A 301 1.81 21.50 -7.87
CA LEU A 301 0.55 22.24 -7.88
C LEU A 301 0.25 22.96 -9.22
N TYR A 302 1.29 23.29 -10.00
CA TYR A 302 1.17 23.99 -11.29
C TYR A 302 1.27 23.08 -12.51
N LYS A 303 1.42 21.76 -12.32
CA LYS A 303 1.35 20.78 -13.42
C LYS A 303 -0.10 20.53 -13.86
#